data_AF-R5EMZ4-F1
#
_entry.id   AF-R5EMZ4-F1
#
_cell.length_a   1.000
_cell.length_b   1.000
_cell.length_c   1.000
_cell.angle_alpha   90.00
_cell.angle_beta   90.00
_cell.angle_gamma   90.00
#
_symmetry.space_group_name_H-M   'P 1'
#
loop_
_entity.id
_entity.type
_entity.pdbx_description
1 polymer ?
#
loop_
_entity_poly.entity_id
_entity_poly.type
_entity_poly.pdbx_seq_one_letter_code
_entity_poly.pdbx_strand_id
1 'polypeptide(L)'
;MEEVSQLIDNLIKITDYLYQENIQVAYRLLYLVLPSLDQFISQIEQDEKKDILKEKLLQALEAMEKEDYILLADILQYEVVEQLQNM
;
A
#
# COMPACT_ATOMS: atom_id res chain seq x y z
N MET A 1 -11.91 12.22 2.57
CA MET A 1 -12.74 11.05 2.22
C MET A 1 -12.54 10.65 0.76
N GLU A 2 -12.63 11.56 -0.21
CA GLU A 2 -12.41 11.24 -1.64
C GLU A 2 -10.96 10.84 -1.95
N GLU A 3 -9.97 11.55 -1.38
CA GLU A 3 -8.54 11.25 -1.59
C GLU A 3 -8.12 9.87 -1.05
N VAL A 4 -8.68 9.45 0.08
CA VAL A 4 -8.41 8.13 0.69
C VAL A 4 -9.04 7.02 -0.12
N SER A 5 -10.27 7.21 -0.62
CA SER A 5 -10.92 6.26 -1.52
C SER A 5 -10.07 6.05 -2.78
N GLN A 6 -9.58 7.14 -3.39
CA GLN A 6 -8.72 7.06 -4.55
C GLN A 6 -7.40 6.34 -4.25
N LEU A 7 -6.82 6.56 -3.07
CA LEU A 7 -5.62 5.87 -2.61
C LEU A 7 -5.87 4.36 -2.48
N ILE A 8 -6.98 3.97 -1.86
CA ILE A 8 -7.40 2.57 -1.71
C ILE A 8 -7.61 1.92 -3.09
N ASP A 9 -8.36 2.56 -3.99
CA ASP A 9 -8.63 2.04 -5.33
C ASP A 9 -7.34 1.82 -6.13
N ASN A 10 -6.39 2.75 -6.00
CA ASN A 10 -5.09 2.62 -6.63
C ASN A 10 -4.28 1.46 -6.05
N LEU A 11 -4.30 1.25 -4.74
CA LEU A 11 -3.61 0.14 -4.07
C LEU A 11 -4.22 -1.21 -4.49
N ILE A 12 -5.55 -1.34 -4.51
CA ILE A 12 -6.25 -2.55 -4.99
C ILE A 12 -5.87 -2.84 -6.45
N LYS A 13 -5.83 -1.81 -7.29
CA LYS A 13 -5.41 -1.99 -8.68
C LYS A 13 -3.96 -2.45 -8.80
N ILE A 14 -3.07 -2.01 -7.91
CA ILE A 14 -1.68 -2.48 -7.86
C ILE A 14 -1.62 -3.95 -7.45
N THR A 15 -2.37 -4.36 -6.42
CA THR A 15 -2.38 -5.76 -5.96
C THR A 15 -2.92 -6.68 -7.05
N ASP A 16 -3.95 -6.28 -7.79
CA ASP A 16 -4.44 -7.00 -8.97
C ASP A 16 -3.34 -7.22 -10.02
N TYR A 17 -2.54 -6.20 -10.34
CA TYR A 17 -1.43 -6.35 -11.28
C TYR A 17 -0.33 -7.27 -10.74
N LEU A 18 -0.06 -7.26 -9.44
CA LEU A 18 0.90 -8.17 -8.82
C LEU A 18 0.43 -9.63 -8.92
N TYR A 19 -0.82 -9.92 -8.58
CA TYR A 19 -1.41 -11.27 -8.71
C TYR A 19 -1.49 -11.75 -10.16
N GLN A 20 -1.61 -10.84 -11.12
CA GLN A 20 -1.58 -11.15 -12.55
C GLN A 20 -0.16 -11.23 -13.13
N GLU A 21 0.88 -11.17 -12.30
CA GLU A 21 2.29 -11.16 -12.70
C GLU A 21 2.69 -10.00 -13.63
N ASN A 22 1.90 -8.93 -13.67
CA ASN A 22 2.18 -7.69 -14.41
C ASN A 22 3.12 -6.76 -13.62
N ILE A 23 4.26 -7.30 -13.16
CA ILE A 23 5.14 -6.67 -12.15
C ILE A 23 5.63 -5.28 -12.56
N GLN A 24 6.03 -5.09 -13.82
CA GLN A 24 6.51 -3.79 -14.29
C GLN A 24 5.44 -2.70 -14.21
N VAL A 25 4.18 -3.06 -14.47
CA VAL A 25 3.05 -2.12 -14.38
C VAL A 25 2.75 -1.82 -12.92
N ALA A 26 2.67 -2.86 -12.08
CA ALA A 26 2.47 -2.71 -10.65
C ALA A 26 3.51 -1.77 -10.02
N TYR A 27 4.80 -1.96 -10.33
CA TYR A 27 5.89 -1.17 -9.75
C TYR A 27 5.85 0.30 -10.20
N ARG A 28 5.52 0.56 -11.47
CA ARG A 28 5.32 1.93 -11.96
C ARG A 28 4.20 2.63 -11.22
N LEU A 29 3.08 1.93 -10.99
CA LEU A 29 1.96 2.49 -10.26
C LEU A 29 2.29 2.69 -8.78
N LEU A 30 2.96 1.72 -8.16
CA LEU A 30 3.39 1.80 -6.77
C LEU A 30 4.31 3.02 -6.54
N TYR A 31 5.28 3.24 -7.44
CA TYR A 31 6.15 4.43 -7.40
C TYR A 31 5.37 5.76 -7.41
N LEU A 32 4.26 5.82 -8.15
CA LEU A 32 3.41 7.02 -8.22
C LEU A 32 2.53 7.19 -6.96
N VAL A 33 2.17 6.09 -6.30
CA VAL A 33 1.25 6.08 -5.16
C VAL A 33 1.96 6.24 -3.82
N LEU A 34 3.20 5.76 -3.69
CA LEU A 34 3.98 5.82 -2.44
C LEU A 34 4.06 7.22 -1.82
N PRO A 35 4.32 8.33 -2.57
CA PRO A 35 4.35 9.66 -1.99
C PRO A 35 3.01 10.09 -1.38
N SER A 36 1.89 9.77 -2.04
CA SER A 36 0.55 10.06 -1.55
C SER A 36 0.22 9.26 -0.30
N LEU A 37 0.66 8.00 -0.24
CA LEU A 37 0.51 7.15 0.94
C LEU A 37 1.32 7.68 2.13
N ASP A 38 2.58 8.06 1.92
CA ASP A 38 3.43 8.66 2.97
C ASP A 38 2.85 9.98 3.49
N GLN A 39 2.39 10.84 2.58
CA GLN A 39 1.71 12.08 2.95
C GLN A 39 0.46 11.80 3.78
N PHE A 40 -0.39 10.85 3.38
CA PHE A 40 -1.58 10.47 4.15
C PHE A 40 -1.20 9.97 5.54
N ILE A 41 -0.23 9.06 5.64
CA ILE A 41 0.26 8.52 6.92
C ILE A 41 0.77 9.64 7.84
N SER A 42 1.45 10.65 7.28
CA SER A 42 1.98 11.78 8.05
C SER A 42 0.87 12.60 8.75
N GLN A 43 -0.33 12.62 8.17
CA GLN A 43 -1.50 13.38 8.63
C GLN A 43 -2.38 12.63 9.64
N ILE A 44 -2.12 11.33 9.87
CA ILE A 44 -2.83 10.55 10.89
C ILE A 44 -2.48 11.12 12.28
N GLU A 45 -3.51 11.54 13.03
CA GLU A 45 -3.35 12.08 14.38
C GLU A 45 -3.20 11.00 15.46
N GLN A 46 -3.72 9.79 15.21
CA GLN A 46 -3.63 8.66 16.13
C GLN A 46 -2.28 7.94 15.95
N ASP A 47 -1.34 8.19 16.87
CA ASP A 47 0.03 7.64 16.81
C ASP A 47 0.05 6.11 16.65
N GLU A 48 -0.81 5.37 17.35
CA GLU A 48 -0.88 3.91 17.23
C GLU A 48 -1.25 3.44 15.81
N LYS A 49 -2.32 4.01 15.22
CA LYS A 49 -2.73 3.66 13.85
C LYS A 49 -1.66 4.05 12.82
N LYS A 50 -1.01 5.20 13.04
CA LYS A 50 0.08 5.69 12.21
C LYS A 50 1.28 4.74 12.22
N ASP A 51 1.69 4.29 13.40
CA ASP A 51 2.84 3.40 13.56
C ASP A 51 2.56 2.03 12.94
N ILE A 52 1.36 1.48 13.14
CA ILE A 52 0.93 0.23 12.50
C ILE A 52 1.01 0.36 10.98
N LEU A 53 0.43 1.42 10.40
CA LEU A 53 0.40 1.59 8.95
C LEU A 53 1.81 1.78 8.36
N LYS A 54 2.70 2.48 9.08
CA LYS A 54 4.12 2.59 8.71
C LYS A 54 4.83 1.25 8.74
N GLU A 55 4.61 0.45 9.78
CA GLU A 55 5.22 -0.88 9.89
C GLU A 55 4.79 -1.77 8.71
N LYS A 56 3.50 -1.75 8.35
CA LYS A 56 3.00 -2.52 7.20
C LYS A 56 3.56 -2.05 5.88
N LEU A 57 3.70 -0.74 5.70
CA LEU A 57 4.34 -0.20 4.49
C LEU A 57 5.82 -0.60 4.40
N LEU A 58 6.55 -0.61 5.51
CA LEU A 58 7.94 -1.09 5.54
C LEU A 58 8.03 -2.58 5.17
N GLN A 59 7.13 -3.41 5.71
CA GLN A 59 7.05 -4.84 5.36
C GLN A 59 6.76 -5.04 3.86
N ALA A 60 5.86 -4.24 3.29
CA ALA A 60 5.59 -4.27 1.85
C ALA A 60 6.84 -3.89 1.03
N LEU A 61 7.55 -2.83 1.41
CA LEU A 61 8.78 -2.41 0.73
C LEU A 61 9.88 -3.47 0.83
N GLU A 62 10.03 -4.14 1.98
CA GLU A 62 10.96 -5.27 2.10
C GLU A 62 10.60 -6.44 1.18
N ALA A 63 9.31 -6.77 1.05
CA ALA A 63 8.85 -7.80 0.13
C ALA A 63 9.15 -7.41 -1.33
N MET A 64 8.96 -6.13 -1.67
CA MET A 64 9.32 -5.56 -2.97
C MET A 64 10.82 -5.71 -3.25
N GLU A 65 11.69 -5.35 -2.30
CA GLU A 65 13.16 -5.48 -2.44
C GLU A 65 13.62 -6.92 -2.60
N LYS A 66 12.90 -7.87 -1.98
CA LYS A 66 13.16 -9.31 -2.10
C LYS A 66 12.53 -9.94 -3.34
N GLU A 67 11.85 -9.15 -4.18
CA GLU A 67 11.10 -9.63 -5.35
C GLU A 67 10.00 -10.65 -4.99
N ASP A 68 9.50 -10.61 -3.75
CA ASP A 68 8.37 -11.45 -3.30
C ASP A 68 7.05 -10.75 -3.61
N TYR A 69 6.64 -10.86 -4.88
CA TYR A 69 5.49 -10.14 -5.41
C TYR A 69 4.14 -10.58 -4.82
N ILE A 70 4.04 -11.84 -4.38
CA ILE A 70 2.83 -12.37 -3.74
C ILE A 70 2.73 -11.81 -2.33
N LEU A 71 3.81 -11.86 -1.55
CA LEU A 71 3.83 -11.28 -0.21
C LEU A 71 3.59 -9.75 -0.27
N LEU A 72 4.18 -9.05 -1.23
CA LEU A 72 3.91 -7.64 -1.47
C LEU A 72 2.41 -7.39 -1.71
N ALA A 73 1.78 -8.19 -2.58
CA ALA A 73 0.36 -8.05 -2.87
C ALA A 73 -0.50 -8.31 -1.63
N ASP A 74 -0.18 -9.35 -0.86
CA ASP A 74 -0.92 -9.72 0.34
C ASP A 74 -0.84 -8.63 1.42
N ILE A 75 0.36 -8.10 1.69
CA ILE A 75 0.54 -7.00 2.66
C ILE A 75 -0.25 -5.76 2.21
N LEU A 76 -0.15 -5.39 0.93
CA LEU A 76 -0.87 -4.22 0.41
C LEU A 76 -2.40 -4.42 0.49
N GLN A 77 -2.90 -5.59 0.13
CA GLN A 77 -4.34 -5.88 0.04
C GLN A 77 -4.99 -6.06 1.42
N TYR A 78 -4.38 -6.87 2.28
CA TYR A 78 -5.01 -7.32 3.51
C TYR A 78 -4.51 -6.57 4.74
N GLU A 79 -3.35 -5.91 4.66
CA GLU A 79 -2.81 -5.19 5.82
C GLU A 79 -2.87 -3.69 5.63
N VAL A 80 -2.50 -3.15 4.46
CA VAL A 80 -2.53 -1.70 4.22
C VAL A 80 -3.95 -1.24 3.86
N VAL A 81 -4.56 -1.83 2.83
CA VAL A 81 -5.91 -1.41 2.37
C VAL A 81 -6.96 -1.65 3.45
N GLU A 82 -6.93 -2.79 4.15
CA GLU A 82 -7.88 -3.06 5.23
C GLU A 82 -7.77 -2.04 6.36
N GLN A 83 -6.54 -1.65 6.76
CA GLN A 83 -6.35 -0.61 7.76
C GLN A 83 -6.90 0.74 7.30
N LEU A 84 -6.65 1.12 6.04
CA LEU A 84 -7.18 2.36 5.44
C LEU A 84 -8.71 2.40 5.40
N GLN A 85 -9.36 1.26 5.13
CA GLN A 85 -10.82 1.14 5.10
C GLN A 85 -11.46 1.23 6.50
N ASN A 86 -10.72 0.82 7.53
CA ASN A 86 -11.15 0.83 8.92
C ASN A 86 -10.76 2.11 9.68
N MET A 87 -10.28 3.15 8.98
CA MET A 87 -9.92 4.43 9.57
C MET A 87 -11.10 5.33 9.86
#